data_AF-A0A969AK94-F1
#
_entry.id   AF-A0A969AK94-F1
#
_cell.length_a   1.000
_cell.length_b   1.000
_cell.length_c   1.000
_cell.angle_alpha   90.00
_cell.angle_beta   90.00
_cell.angle_gamma   90.00
#
_symmetry.space_group_name_H-M   'P 1'
#
loop_
_entity.id
_entity.type
_entity.pdbx_description
1 polymer ?
#
loop_
_entity_poly.entity_id
_entity_poly.type
_entity_poly.pdbx_seq_one_letter_code
_entity_poly.pdbx_strand_id
1 'polypeptide(L)'
;QVSQNRRTRIIPPSQEVRTDKNHDTEQRDALGMRCRAVFERLCPTLIETHYSWHIAIDPDTEQYLIDPTLKGITQKIRDAYGTSSEVKLTIFRLNDTGTCGRI
;
A
#
# COMPACT_ATOMS: atom_id res chain seq x y z
N GLN A 1 -1.51 61.70 -6.01
CA GLN A 1 -1.46 61.17 -4.63
C GLN A 1 -2.34 59.93 -4.54
N VAL A 2 -1.84 58.95 -3.80
CA VAL A 2 -2.28 57.56 -3.72
C VAL A 2 -3.60 57.43 -2.95
N SER A 3 -4.51 56.58 -3.44
CA SER A 3 -5.54 55.97 -2.58
C SER A 3 -5.64 54.49 -2.91
N GLN A 4 -4.69 53.71 -2.38
CA GLN A 4 -4.69 52.26 -2.46
C GLN A 4 -5.57 51.70 -1.34
N ASN A 5 -6.62 51.03 -1.78
CA ASN A 5 -7.59 50.27 -1.00
C ASN A 5 -6.89 49.11 -0.25
N ARG A 6 -6.58 49.28 1.04
CA ARG A 6 -6.02 48.20 1.87
C ARG A 6 -7.14 47.44 2.58
N ARG A 7 -7.79 46.51 1.89
CA ARG A 7 -8.50 45.40 2.56
C ARG A 7 -7.45 44.38 2.99
N THR A 8 -6.99 44.48 4.23
CA THR A 8 -6.16 43.46 4.88
C THR A 8 -7.00 42.21 5.12
N ARG A 9 -7.01 41.27 4.17
CA ARG A 9 -7.49 39.91 4.43
C ARG A 9 -6.38 39.21 5.20
N ILE A 10 -6.44 39.27 6.53
CA ILE A 10 -5.61 38.45 7.42
C ILE A 10 -6.06 37.00 7.19
N ILE A 11 -5.29 36.25 6.42
CA ILE A 11 -5.44 34.80 6.32
C ILE A 11 -4.86 34.26 7.64
N PRO A 12 -5.65 33.64 8.52
CA PRO A 12 -5.06 32.94 9.66
C PRO A 12 -4.15 31.85 9.11
N PRO A 13 -2.94 31.64 9.65
CA PRO A 13 -2.15 30.48 9.28
C PRO A 13 -3.01 29.26 9.59
N SER A 14 -3.29 28.43 8.57
CA SER A 14 -3.93 27.14 8.79
C SER A 14 -3.13 26.45 9.89
N GLN A 15 -3.77 26.19 11.03
CA GLN A 15 -3.21 25.31 12.05
C GLN A 15 -2.83 24.04 11.33
N GLU A 16 -1.52 23.81 11.21
CA GLU A 16 -0.99 22.59 10.65
C GLU A 16 -1.61 21.43 11.43
N VAL A 17 -2.46 20.65 10.76
CA VAL A 17 -2.95 19.36 11.25
C VAL A 17 -1.72 18.44 11.26
N ARG A 18 -0.90 18.58 12.30
CA ARG A 18 0.32 17.80 12.56
C ARG A 18 0.04 16.50 13.31
N THR A 19 -1.23 16.13 13.47
CA THR A 19 -1.63 15.01 14.31
C THR A 19 -2.46 14.02 13.50
N ASP A 20 -1.85 13.33 12.55
CA ASP A 20 -2.39 12.04 12.05
C ASP A 20 -1.40 11.18 11.24
N LYS A 21 -0.12 11.60 11.08
CA LYS A 21 0.85 10.82 10.30
C LYS A 21 1.33 9.54 11.00
N ASN A 22 1.21 9.46 12.33
CA ASN A 22 1.73 8.33 13.10
C ASN A 22 0.77 7.13 13.06
N HIS A 23 -0.53 7.34 13.28
CA HIS A 23 -1.52 6.26 13.26
C HIS A 23 -1.64 5.58 11.89
N ASP A 24 -1.53 6.35 10.81
CA ASP A 24 -1.54 5.80 9.44
C ASP A 24 -0.31 4.93 9.14
N THR A 25 0.83 5.25 9.76
CA THR A 25 2.07 4.46 9.57
C THR A 25 1.98 3.15 10.35
N GLU A 26 1.53 3.20 11.61
CA GLU A 26 1.39 2.00 12.46
C GLU A 26 0.39 0.99 11.88
N GLN A 27 -0.74 1.45 11.33
CA GLN A 27 -1.72 0.55 10.70
C GLN A 27 -1.17 -0.13 9.44
N ARG A 28 -0.38 0.61 8.63
CA ARG A 28 0.26 0.06 7.43
C ARG A 28 1.38 -0.91 7.76
N ASP A 29 2.16 -0.63 8.81
CA ASP A 29 3.21 -1.51 9.29
C ASP A 29 2.61 -2.79 9.89
N ALA A 30 1.55 -2.67 10.69
CA ALA A 30 0.82 -3.81 11.23
C ALA A 30 0.19 -4.69 10.12
N LEU A 31 -0.36 -4.06 9.08
CA LEU A 31 -0.85 -4.77 7.91
C LEU A 31 0.29 -5.50 7.18
N GLY A 32 1.38 -4.79 6.91
CA GLY A 32 2.56 -5.34 6.25
C GLY A 32 3.16 -6.53 7.01
N MET A 33 3.27 -6.44 8.33
CA MET A 33 3.74 -7.54 9.18
C MET A 33 2.84 -8.78 9.09
N ARG A 34 1.52 -8.61 9.13
CA ARG A 34 0.57 -9.73 8.99
C ARG A 34 0.66 -10.37 7.61
N CYS A 35 0.67 -9.57 6.54
CA CYS A 35 0.83 -10.10 5.19
C CYS A 35 2.19 -10.78 5.01
N ARG A 36 3.26 -10.26 5.65
CA ARG A 36 4.61 -10.84 5.61
C ARG A 36 4.65 -12.23 6.24
N ALA A 37 3.99 -12.42 7.37
CA ALA A 37 3.93 -13.73 8.03
C ALA A 37 3.25 -14.81 7.16
N VAL A 38 2.29 -14.42 6.32
CA VAL A 38 1.66 -15.31 5.33
C VAL A 38 2.59 -15.52 4.13
N PHE A 39 3.22 -14.45 3.63
CA PHE A 39 4.20 -14.52 2.55
C PHE A 39 5.31 -15.52 2.83
N GLU A 40 5.89 -15.49 4.04
CA GLU A 40 7.01 -16.37 4.40
C GLU A 40 6.64 -17.86 4.38
N ARG A 41 5.36 -18.20 4.59
CA ARG A 41 4.86 -19.58 4.47
C ARG A 41 4.65 -19.99 3.01
N LEU A 42 4.21 -19.05 2.17
CA LEU A 42 3.90 -19.31 0.76
C LEU A 42 5.13 -19.24 -0.15
N CYS A 43 6.09 -18.39 0.19
CA CYS A 43 7.29 -18.12 -0.61
C CYS A 43 8.08 -19.39 -0.98
N PRO A 44 8.47 -20.29 -0.07
CA PRO A 44 9.30 -21.44 -0.44
C PRO A 44 8.64 -22.37 -1.45
N THR A 45 7.31 -22.51 -1.40
CA THR A 45 6.56 -23.36 -2.35
C THR A 45 6.33 -22.66 -3.69
N LEU A 46 6.02 -21.35 -3.67
CA LEU A 46 5.65 -20.61 -4.88
C LEU A 46 6.87 -20.12 -5.67
N ILE A 47 8.00 -19.89 -5.01
CA ILE A 47 9.22 -19.38 -5.65
C ILE A 47 9.79 -20.37 -6.67
N GLU A 48 9.62 -21.68 -6.46
CA GLU A 48 10.10 -22.73 -7.37
C GLU A 48 9.44 -22.66 -8.75
N THR A 49 8.19 -22.20 -8.80
CA THR A 49 7.35 -22.19 -10.02
C THR A 49 7.08 -20.80 -10.56
N HIS A 50 7.16 -19.77 -9.72
CA HIS A 50 6.74 -18.39 -10.03
C HIS A 50 7.79 -17.35 -9.61
N TYR A 51 9.08 -17.67 -9.80
CA TYR A 51 10.17 -16.74 -9.47
C TYR A 51 9.99 -15.36 -10.14
N SER A 52 10.19 -14.30 -9.37
CA SER A 52 10.05 -12.88 -9.74
C SER A 52 8.62 -12.38 -10.05
N TRP A 53 7.60 -13.22 -9.84
CA TRP A 53 6.20 -12.82 -9.98
C TRP A 53 5.76 -11.93 -8.81
N HIS A 54 4.66 -11.23 -8.99
CA HIS A 54 4.02 -10.42 -7.97
C HIS A 54 2.95 -11.26 -7.27
N ILE A 55 2.92 -11.19 -5.94
CA ILE A 55 1.91 -11.85 -5.12
C ILE A 55 1.20 -10.80 -4.27
N ALA A 56 -0.13 -10.75 -4.33
CA ALA A 56 -0.96 -9.95 -3.42
C ALA A 56 -1.54 -10.87 -2.36
N ILE A 57 -1.38 -10.53 -1.09
CA ILE A 57 -1.79 -11.36 0.03
C ILE A 57 -2.79 -10.62 0.90
N ASP A 58 -3.88 -11.31 1.22
CA ASP A 58 -4.86 -10.93 2.23
C ASP A 58 -4.46 -11.52 3.58
N PRO A 59 -4.14 -10.71 4.59
CA PRO A 59 -3.74 -11.20 5.89
C PRO A 59 -4.92 -11.77 6.70
N ASP A 60 -6.16 -11.38 6.39
CA ASP A 60 -7.33 -11.78 7.17
C ASP A 60 -7.93 -13.09 6.63
N THR A 61 -7.86 -13.32 5.31
CA THR A 61 -8.38 -14.55 4.67
C THR A 61 -7.30 -15.56 4.28
N GLU A 62 -6.02 -15.19 4.37
CA GLU A 62 -4.86 -15.93 3.86
C GLU A 62 -4.94 -16.27 2.36
N GLN A 63 -5.87 -15.65 1.63
CA GLN A 63 -5.96 -15.79 0.18
C GLN A 63 -4.86 -14.98 -0.50
N TYR A 64 -4.42 -15.48 -1.65
CA TYR A 64 -3.40 -14.80 -2.43
C TYR A 64 -3.71 -14.83 -3.93
N LEU A 65 -3.27 -13.78 -4.60
CA LEU A 65 -3.31 -13.65 -6.05
C LEU A 65 -1.87 -13.58 -6.55
N ILE A 66 -1.57 -14.19 -7.70
CA ILE A 66 -0.26 -14.11 -8.35
C ILE A 66 -0.37 -13.63 -9.78
N ASP A 67 0.60 -12.83 -10.23
CA ASP A 67 0.75 -12.42 -11.61
C ASP A 67 2.21 -12.08 -11.94
N PRO A 68 2.72 -12.40 -13.13
CA PRO A 68 4.08 -12.00 -13.52
C PRO A 68 4.24 -10.48 -13.58
N THR A 69 3.16 -9.71 -13.79
CA THR A 69 3.20 -8.26 -13.98
C THR A 69 2.48 -7.51 -12.87
N LEU A 70 3.01 -6.33 -12.51
CA LEU A 70 2.35 -5.45 -11.53
C LEU A 70 0.96 -4.98 -12.01
N LYS A 71 0.81 -4.79 -13.32
CA LYS A 71 -0.48 -4.40 -13.92
C LYS A 71 -1.51 -5.53 -13.79
N GLY A 72 -1.11 -6.77 -14.11
CA GLY A 72 -2.00 -7.92 -14.03
C GLY A 72 -2.44 -8.20 -12.59
N ILE A 73 -1.53 -8.16 -11.61
CA ILE A 73 -1.91 -8.34 -10.20
C ILE A 73 -2.86 -7.24 -9.71
N THR A 74 -2.61 -5.99 -10.10
CA THR A 74 -3.49 -4.86 -9.74
C THR A 74 -4.88 -5.02 -10.35
N GLN A 75 -4.98 -5.53 -11.59
CA GLN A 75 -6.26 -5.82 -12.22
C GLN A 75 -6.98 -6.94 -11.48
N LYS A 76 -6.30 -8.05 -11.17
CA LYS A 76 -6.89 -9.16 -10.40
C LYS A 76 -7.40 -8.72 -9.04
N ILE A 77 -6.66 -7.85 -8.33
CA ILE A 77 -7.09 -7.27 -7.07
C ILE A 77 -8.40 -6.47 -7.26
N ARG A 78 -8.45 -5.61 -8.28
CA ARG A 78 -9.66 -4.83 -8.58
C ARG A 78 -10.84 -5.72 -8.95
N ASP A 79 -10.60 -6.81 -9.68
CA ASP A 79 -11.66 -7.73 -10.09
C ASP A 79 -12.18 -8.56 -8.90
N ALA A 80 -11.28 -8.97 -7.99
CA ALA A 80 -11.64 -9.80 -6.82
C ALA A 80 -12.24 -8.99 -5.66
N TYR A 81 -11.72 -7.79 -5.39
CA TYR A 81 -12.08 -6.98 -4.22
C TYR A 81 -12.81 -5.68 -4.57
N GLY A 82 -13.00 -5.39 -5.86
CA GLY A 82 -13.64 -4.17 -6.34
C GLY A 82 -12.78 -2.91 -6.17
N THR A 83 -13.41 -1.75 -6.40
CA THR A 83 -12.77 -0.42 -6.26
C THR A 83 -12.82 0.12 -4.83
N SER A 84 -13.16 -0.70 -3.85
CA SER A 84 -13.21 -0.25 -2.46
C SER A 84 -11.82 0.21 -2.01
N SER A 85 -11.70 1.45 -1.54
CA SER A 85 -10.46 2.02 -0.99
C SER A 85 -9.92 1.31 0.26
N GLU A 86 -10.60 0.26 0.72
CA GLU A 86 -10.25 -0.52 1.91
C GLU A 86 -9.47 -1.79 1.54
N VAL A 87 -8.67 -1.76 0.46
CA VAL A 87 -7.84 -2.90 0.08
C VAL A 87 -6.77 -3.13 1.15
N LYS A 88 -7.01 -4.11 2.03
CA LYS A 88 -6.11 -4.57 3.11
C LYS A 88 -5.04 -5.54 2.59
N LEU A 89 -4.65 -5.43 1.33
CA LEU A 89 -3.69 -6.34 0.69
C LEU A 89 -2.32 -5.70 0.61
N THR A 90 -1.27 -6.50 0.76
CA THR A 90 0.10 -6.09 0.45
C THR A 90 0.62 -6.88 -0.73
N ILE A 91 1.24 -6.19 -1.69
CA ILE A 91 1.89 -6.80 -2.85
C ILE A 91 3.37 -7.02 -2.51
N PHE A 92 3.83 -8.26 -2.60
CA PHE A 92 5.22 -8.65 -2.50
C PHE A 92 5.73 -9.17 -3.84
N ARG A 93 7.05 -9.33 -3.92
CA ARG A 93 7.68 -10.04 -5.03
C ARG A 93 8.09 -11.43 -4.59
N LEU A 94 7.75 -12.45 -5.35
CA LEU A 94 8.21 -13.82 -5.15
C LEU A 94 9.69 -13.92 -5.50
N ASN A 95 10.54 -13.57 -4.55
CA ASN A 95 11.99 -13.74 -4.58
C ASN A 95 12.45 -14.08 -3.16
N ASP A 96 13.74 -14.39 -3.00
CA ASP A 96 14.31 -14.84 -1.72
C ASP A 96 14.08 -13.87 -0.55
N THR A 97 13.83 -12.58 -0.86
CA THR A 97 13.66 -11.53 0.15
C THR A 97 12.21 -11.06 0.33
N GLY A 98 11.30 -11.41 -0.59
CA GLY A 98 9.95 -10.85 -0.66
C GLY A 98 9.87 -9.37 -1.06
N THR A 99 11.01 -8.72 -1.32
CA THR A 99 11.08 -7.26 -1.46
C THR A 99 10.70 -6.85 -2.89
N CYS A 100 9.68 -6.01 -3.01
CA CYS A 100 9.48 -5.21 -4.22
C CYS A 100 10.50 -4.06 -4.14
N GLY A 101 11.41 -3.96 -5.11
CA GLY A 101 12.59 -3.07 -5.03
C GLY A 101 12.28 -1.69 -4.46
N ARG A 102 13.21 -1.15 -3.66
CA ARG A 102 13.11 0.22 -3.15
C ARG A 102 13.10 1.18 -4.34
N ILE A 103 12.05 2.02 -4.41
CA ILE A 103 11.95 3.15 -5.34
C ILE A 103 12.93 4.24 -4.91
#